data_AF-A0A452C787-F1
#
_entry.id   AF-A0A452C787-F1
#
_cell.length_a   1.000
_cell.length_b   1.000
_cell.length_c   1.000
_cell.angle_alpha   90.00
_cell.angle_beta   90.00
_cell.angle_gamma   90.00
#
_symmetry.space_group_name_H-M   'P 1'
#
loop_
_entity.id
_entity.type
_entity.pdbx_description
1 polymer ?
#
loop_
_entity_poly.entity_id
_entity_poly.type
_entity_poly.pdbx_seq_one_letter_code
_entity_poly.pdbx_strand_id
1 'polypeptide(L)'
;MTMAEKQPQRTRIFGGDRMTWISPVTLKELLEAKVKYPQAPVVMGNTSVGPDVKFKDIFHPVIISPDRIEELSVLNYTDNGLTLGAALSLAQVKDILANVILKLLEEKTQMYHALLKHLGTLAGSQIRNMASLGGHIVSRHPDSDLNPLLAVGNCTLNLLSKEGKRQIPLNEQFLRKCPSADLKPEEILISVNIPYSRKVRMSFQFLGFTCECTAC
;
A
#
# COMPACT_ATOMS: atom_id res chain seq x y z
N MET A 1 -27.35 -2.58 29.50
CA MET A 1 -26.42 -1.71 28.77
C MET A 1 -27.11 -1.28 27.49
N THR A 2 -27.56 -0.04 27.42
CA THR A 2 -28.17 0.53 26.21
C THR A 2 -27.03 0.74 25.21
N MET A 3 -27.00 -0.04 24.13
CA MET A 3 -26.11 0.26 23.00
C MET A 3 -26.52 1.64 22.50
N ALA A 4 -25.63 2.63 22.63
CA ALA A 4 -25.86 3.94 22.03
C ALA A 4 -26.14 3.74 20.55
N GLU A 5 -27.29 4.22 20.07
CA GLU A 5 -27.62 4.23 18.65
C GLU A 5 -26.45 4.89 17.90
N LYS A 6 -25.83 4.15 16.98
CA LYS A 6 -24.75 4.69 16.13
C LYS A 6 -25.35 5.83 15.34
N GLN A 7 -25.03 7.07 15.72
CA GLN A 7 -25.35 8.24 14.92
C GLN A 7 -24.86 8.02 13.49
N PRO A 8 -25.63 8.42 12.46
CA PRO A 8 -25.21 8.29 11.08
C PRO A 8 -23.88 9.03 10.91
N GLN A 9 -22.84 8.28 10.53
CA GLN A 9 -21.53 8.84 10.29
C GLN A 9 -21.64 9.85 9.15
N ARG A 10 -21.20 11.09 9.40
CA ARG A 10 -21.12 12.17 8.42
C ARG A 10 -19.68 12.61 8.28
N THR A 11 -19.30 13.09 7.09
CA THR A 11 -18.02 13.75 6.90
C THR A 11 -17.83 14.87 7.92
N ARG A 12 -16.70 14.87 8.61
CA ARG A 12 -16.34 15.89 9.60
C ARG A 12 -15.33 16.85 8.99
N ILE A 13 -15.48 18.14 9.25
CA ILE A 13 -14.54 19.17 8.82
C ILE A 13 -14.11 19.95 10.07
N PHE A 14 -12.82 20.00 10.32
CA PHE A 14 -12.22 20.79 11.40
C PHE A 14 -11.36 21.89 10.78
N GLY A 15 -11.73 23.14 11.01
CA GLY A 15 -10.96 24.30 10.58
C GLY A 15 -10.17 24.89 11.74
N GLY A 16 -8.89 25.14 11.53
CA GLY A 16 -8.09 26.04 12.36
C GLY A 16 -7.56 27.20 11.54
N ASP A 17 -6.84 28.13 12.17
CA ASP A 17 -6.38 29.38 11.55
C ASP A 17 -5.53 29.17 10.28
N ARG A 18 -4.82 28.03 10.19
CA ARG A 18 -3.90 27.73 9.09
C ARG A 18 -4.29 26.51 8.26
N MET A 19 -5.04 25.57 8.84
CA MET A 19 -5.26 24.25 8.25
C MET A 19 -6.71 23.82 8.35
N THR A 20 -7.21 23.16 7.31
CA THR A 20 -8.49 22.45 7.30
C THR A 20 -8.25 20.94 7.26
N TRP A 21 -8.88 20.21 8.18
CA TRP A 21 -8.87 18.77 8.24
C TRP A 21 -10.23 18.22 7.84
N ILE A 22 -10.26 17.39 6.80
CA ILE A 22 -11.47 16.77 6.26
C ILE A 22 -11.42 15.28 6.55
N SER A 23 -12.42 14.76 7.26
CA SER A 23 -12.56 13.34 7.56
C SER A 23 -13.79 12.75 6.89
N PRO A 24 -13.66 12.31 5.61
CA PRO A 24 -14.72 11.62 4.91
C PRO A 24 -14.97 10.24 5.52
N VAL A 25 -16.23 9.82 5.52
CA VAL A 25 -16.66 8.54 6.12
C VAL A 25 -17.12 7.53 5.07
N THR A 26 -17.31 7.97 3.83
CA THR A 26 -17.59 7.11 2.67
C THR A 26 -16.53 7.26 1.59
N LEU A 27 -16.36 6.22 0.77
CA LEU A 27 -15.47 6.26 -0.38
C LEU A 27 -15.83 7.39 -1.37
N LYS A 28 -17.13 7.62 -1.58
CA LYS A 28 -17.63 8.69 -2.45
C LYS A 28 -17.16 10.07 -1.97
N GLU A 29 -17.35 10.37 -0.69
CA GLU A 29 -16.93 11.65 -0.11
C GLU A 29 -15.40 11.82 -0.13
N LEU A 30 -14.65 10.73 0.06
CA LEU A 30 -13.19 10.74 -0.06
C LEU A 30 -12.75 11.13 -1.48
N LEU A 31 -13.36 10.54 -2.51
CA LEU A 31 -13.07 10.89 -3.90
C LEU A 31 -13.47 12.33 -4.23
N GLU A 32 -14.62 12.79 -3.73
CA GLU A 32 -15.06 14.18 -3.88
C GLU A 32 -14.08 15.16 -3.24
N ALA A 33 -13.61 14.86 -2.01
CA ALA A 33 -12.61 15.66 -1.33
C ALA A 33 -11.28 15.66 -2.10
N LYS A 34 -10.85 14.52 -2.64
CA LYS A 34 -9.59 14.40 -3.39
C LYS A 34 -9.63 15.15 -4.72
N VAL A 35 -10.76 15.14 -5.43
CA VAL A 35 -10.96 15.96 -6.64
C VAL A 35 -10.95 17.46 -6.30
N LYS A 36 -11.60 17.84 -5.19
CA LYS A 36 -11.66 19.25 -4.76
C LYS A 36 -10.30 19.78 -4.29
N TYR A 37 -9.49 18.93 -3.65
CA TYR A 37 -8.17 19.27 -3.12
C TYR A 37 -7.12 18.25 -3.60
N PRO A 38 -6.73 18.28 -4.89
CA PRO A 38 -5.83 17.27 -5.47
C PRO A 38 -4.44 17.27 -4.83
N GLN A 39 -3.99 18.42 -4.33
CA GLN A 39 -2.70 18.55 -3.63
C GLN A 39 -2.77 18.18 -2.14
N ALA A 40 -3.96 17.96 -1.58
CA ALA A 40 -4.09 17.55 -0.19
C ALA A 40 -3.59 16.11 -0.03
N PRO A 41 -2.72 15.84 0.96
CA PRO A 41 -2.32 14.49 1.28
C PRO A 41 -3.49 13.72 1.90
N VAL A 42 -3.57 12.43 1.56
CA VAL A 42 -4.45 11.49 2.26
C VAL A 42 -3.68 10.91 3.44
N VAL A 43 -4.03 11.34 4.64
CA VAL A 43 -3.34 10.99 5.89
C VAL A 43 -4.06 9.85 6.59
N MET A 44 -3.38 8.70 6.67
CA MET A 44 -3.80 7.55 7.49
C MET A 44 -3.12 7.63 8.86
N GLY A 45 -2.06 6.87 9.11
CA GLY A 45 -1.33 6.85 10.38
C GLY A 45 -0.47 8.06 10.71
N ASN A 46 -0.37 9.04 9.82
CA ASN A 46 0.48 10.24 9.95
C ASN A 46 1.98 9.98 10.24
N THR A 47 2.47 8.75 10.01
CA THR A 47 3.86 8.34 10.31
C THR A 47 4.87 8.79 9.26
N SER A 48 4.42 9.38 8.15
CA SER A 48 5.28 9.99 7.13
C SER A 48 5.07 11.51 7.06
N VAL A 49 3.82 11.94 6.86
CA VAL A 49 3.47 13.37 6.75
C VAL A 49 3.79 14.12 8.05
N GLY A 50 3.55 13.53 9.22
CA GLY A 50 3.85 14.16 10.51
C GLY A 50 5.34 14.54 10.67
N PRO A 51 6.28 13.59 10.50
CA PRO A 51 7.71 13.89 10.47
C PRO A 51 8.10 14.92 9.41
N ASP A 52 7.53 14.86 8.20
CA ASP A 52 7.79 15.83 7.14
C ASP A 52 7.38 17.26 7.56
N VAL A 53 6.21 17.41 8.18
CA VAL A 53 5.74 18.70 8.72
C VAL A 53 6.64 19.18 9.86
N LYS A 54 7.06 18.28 10.75
CA LYS A 54 7.83 18.65 11.95
C LYS A 54 9.29 18.99 11.66
N PHE A 55 9.92 18.28 10.74
CA PHE A 55 11.38 18.31 10.56
C PHE A 55 11.84 18.79 9.17
N LYS A 56 10.93 18.89 8.18
CA LYS A 56 11.27 19.33 6.81
C LYS A 56 10.55 20.61 6.38
N ASP A 57 9.89 21.29 7.32
CA ASP A 57 9.13 22.54 7.08
C ASP A 57 8.10 22.43 5.94
N ILE A 58 7.51 21.24 5.77
CA ILE A 58 6.45 21.02 4.78
C ILE A 58 5.12 21.42 5.41
N PHE A 59 4.33 22.21 4.68
CA PHE A 59 3.03 22.66 5.15
C PHE A 59 1.91 22.30 4.17
N HIS A 60 0.79 21.79 4.71
CA HIS A 60 -0.41 21.45 3.95
C HIS A 60 -1.61 22.24 4.48
N PRO A 61 -2.20 23.18 3.72
CA PRO A 61 -3.36 23.94 4.19
C PRO A 61 -4.62 23.08 4.29
N VAL A 62 -4.67 21.95 3.57
CA VAL A 62 -5.77 20.99 3.62
C VAL A 62 -5.20 19.59 3.81
N ILE A 63 -5.76 18.84 4.75
CA ILE A 63 -5.51 17.42 4.96
C ILE A 63 -6.81 16.66 4.78
N ILE A 64 -6.73 15.52 4.08
CA ILE A 64 -7.83 14.56 3.99
C ILE A 64 -7.44 13.34 4.81
N SER A 65 -8.21 12.99 5.84
CA SER A 65 -7.96 11.80 6.66
C SER A 65 -9.22 10.96 6.74
N PRO A 66 -9.37 9.98 5.84
CA PRO A 66 -10.56 9.14 5.81
C PRO A 66 -10.68 8.37 7.13
N ASP A 67 -11.92 8.24 7.61
CA ASP A 67 -12.24 7.34 8.72
C ASP A 67 -12.18 5.88 8.22
N ARG A 68 -12.80 4.96 8.96
CA ARG A 68 -12.86 3.53 8.64
C ARG A 68 -13.77 3.22 7.44
N ILE A 69 -13.31 3.59 6.24
CA ILE A 69 -13.91 3.22 4.95
C ILE A 69 -13.57 1.74 4.67
N GLU A 70 -14.61 0.91 4.55
CA GLU A 70 -14.48 -0.55 4.45
C GLU A 70 -13.72 -0.98 3.19
N GLU A 71 -13.96 -0.29 2.07
CA GLU A 71 -13.34 -0.57 0.77
C GLU A 71 -11.81 -0.37 0.80
N LEU A 72 -11.29 0.46 1.70
CA LEU A 72 -9.85 0.65 1.88
C LEU A 72 -9.21 -0.42 2.78
N SER A 73 -10.01 -1.24 3.46
CA SER A 73 -9.55 -2.24 4.45
C SER A 73 -9.81 -3.68 4.01
N VAL A 74 -10.02 -3.91 2.71
CA VAL A 74 -10.35 -5.22 2.16
C VAL A 74 -9.20 -6.23 2.30
N LEU A 75 -9.56 -7.50 2.47
CA LEU A 75 -8.68 -8.64 2.32
C LEU A 75 -9.41 -9.65 1.44
N ASN A 76 -8.96 -9.80 0.20
CA ASN A 76 -9.55 -10.74 -0.75
C ASN A 76 -8.51 -11.78 -1.18
N TYR A 77 -8.92 -13.05 -1.12
CA TYR A 77 -8.20 -14.16 -1.72
C TYR A 77 -8.65 -14.28 -3.18
N THR A 78 -7.69 -14.30 -4.09
CA THR A 78 -7.94 -14.49 -5.52
C THR A 78 -7.18 -15.71 -6.01
N ASP A 79 -7.51 -16.18 -7.21
CA ASP A 79 -6.79 -17.31 -7.84
C ASP A 79 -5.31 -16.99 -8.07
N ASN A 80 -4.98 -15.70 -8.23
CA ASN A 80 -3.66 -15.23 -8.61
C ASN A 80 -2.84 -14.63 -7.46
N GLY A 81 -3.42 -14.48 -6.27
CA GLY A 81 -2.75 -13.86 -5.11
C GLY A 81 -3.70 -13.26 -4.08
N LEU A 82 -3.20 -12.31 -3.31
CA LEU A 82 -3.95 -11.54 -2.33
C LEU A 82 -4.18 -10.11 -2.81
N THR A 83 -5.37 -9.58 -2.57
CA THR A 83 -5.63 -8.13 -2.65
C THR A 83 -5.78 -7.59 -1.23
N LEU A 84 -4.87 -6.68 -0.85
CA LEU A 84 -4.81 -6.04 0.45
C LEU A 84 -5.18 -4.56 0.36
N GLY A 85 -6.14 -4.14 1.19
CA GLY A 85 -6.60 -2.76 1.27
C GLY A 85 -5.48 -1.79 1.70
N ALA A 86 -5.49 -0.60 1.10
CA ALA A 86 -4.49 0.44 1.35
C ALA A 86 -4.51 0.99 2.78
N ALA A 87 -5.64 0.91 3.49
CA ALA A 87 -5.80 1.36 4.86
C ALA A 87 -5.39 0.33 5.92
N LEU A 88 -5.12 -0.93 5.53
CA LEU A 88 -4.64 -1.94 6.48
C LEU A 88 -3.34 -1.48 7.13
N SER A 89 -3.23 -1.60 8.45
CA SER A 89 -2.00 -1.29 9.15
C SER A 89 -0.91 -2.31 8.80
N LEU A 90 0.37 -1.91 8.87
CA LEU A 90 1.48 -2.84 8.64
C LEU A 90 1.46 -4.01 9.64
N ALA A 91 0.95 -3.79 10.85
CA ALA A 91 0.71 -4.86 11.83
C ALA A 91 -0.35 -5.86 11.34
N GLN A 92 -1.49 -5.39 10.83
CA GLN A 92 -2.52 -6.25 10.25
C GLN A 92 -2.00 -7.02 9.03
N VAL A 93 -1.25 -6.36 8.14
CA VAL A 93 -0.63 -7.01 6.98
C VAL A 93 0.30 -8.14 7.43
N LYS A 94 1.14 -7.90 8.44
CA LYS A 94 2.02 -8.93 9.01
C LYS A 94 1.23 -10.14 9.50
N ASP A 95 0.16 -9.93 10.26
CA ASP A 95 -0.66 -11.01 10.81
C ASP A 95 -1.43 -11.77 9.72
N ILE A 96 -1.92 -11.07 8.70
CA ILE A 96 -2.55 -11.68 7.52
C ILE A 96 -1.55 -12.58 6.80
N LEU A 97 -0.35 -12.09 6.50
CA LEU A 97 0.66 -12.87 5.78
C LEU A 97 1.12 -14.09 6.58
N ALA A 98 1.33 -13.95 7.88
CA ALA A 98 1.65 -15.07 8.76
C ALA A 98 0.58 -16.18 8.71
N ASN A 99 -0.70 -15.80 8.73
CA ASN A 99 -1.81 -16.74 8.61
C ASN A 99 -1.91 -17.39 7.21
N VAL A 100 -1.63 -16.63 6.16
CA VAL A 100 -1.69 -17.12 4.77
C VAL A 100 -0.61 -18.17 4.51
N ILE A 101 0.61 -17.92 4.99
CA ILE A 101 1.76 -18.80 4.81
C ILE A 101 1.49 -20.20 5.38
N LEU A 102 0.78 -20.29 6.51
CA LEU A 102 0.43 -21.57 7.12
C LEU A 102 -0.62 -22.37 6.34
N LYS A 103 -1.39 -21.73 5.46
CA LYS A 103 -2.53 -22.33 4.75
C LYS A 103 -2.22 -22.69 3.30
N LEU A 104 -1.17 -22.11 2.73
CA LEU A 104 -0.81 -22.28 1.32
C LEU A 104 0.47 -23.09 1.17
N LEU A 105 0.65 -23.68 -0.01
CA LEU A 105 1.89 -24.36 -0.38
C LEU A 105 3.06 -23.37 -0.38
N GLU A 106 4.21 -23.80 0.14
CA GLU A 106 5.44 -22.99 0.26
C GLU A 106 5.88 -22.38 -1.09
N GLU A 107 5.70 -23.11 -2.19
CA GLU A 107 6.01 -22.62 -3.54
C GLU A 107 5.23 -21.35 -3.93
N LYS A 108 4.04 -21.13 -3.35
CA LYS A 108 3.17 -19.98 -3.62
C LYS A 108 3.41 -18.78 -2.70
N THR A 109 4.17 -18.96 -1.62
CA THR A 109 4.25 -18.00 -0.51
C THR A 109 5.63 -17.35 -0.34
N GLN A 110 6.57 -17.59 -1.26
CA GLN A 110 7.94 -17.05 -1.16
C GLN A 110 7.97 -15.53 -0.98
N MET A 111 7.16 -14.80 -1.76
CA MET A 111 7.02 -13.33 -1.61
C MET A 111 6.46 -12.95 -0.23
N TYR A 112 5.48 -13.69 0.28
CA TYR A 112 4.88 -13.41 1.59
C TYR A 112 5.89 -13.65 2.72
N HIS A 113 6.75 -14.67 2.62
CA HIS A 113 7.85 -14.88 3.56
C HIS A 113 8.84 -13.71 3.58
N ALA A 114 9.22 -13.21 2.40
CA ALA A 114 10.13 -12.06 2.29
C ALA A 114 9.51 -10.81 2.92
N LEU A 115 8.25 -10.51 2.61
CA LEU A 115 7.52 -9.40 3.22
C LEU A 115 7.40 -9.56 4.74
N LEU A 116 7.08 -10.76 5.23
CA LEU A 116 6.94 -11.04 6.66
C LEU A 116 8.26 -10.83 7.42
N LYS A 117 9.39 -11.25 6.82
CA LYS A 117 10.73 -11.03 7.38
C LYS A 117 11.00 -9.55 7.62
N HIS A 118 10.78 -8.71 6.61
CA HIS A 118 11.00 -7.26 6.72
C HIS A 118 9.98 -6.59 7.65
N LEU A 119 8.70 -7.00 7.61
CA LEU A 119 7.68 -6.51 8.55
C LEU A 119 8.01 -6.86 10.02
N GLY A 120 8.77 -7.92 10.27
CA GLY A 120 9.24 -8.29 11.61
C GLY A 120 10.25 -7.30 12.20
N THR A 121 11.09 -6.69 11.35
CA THR A 121 12.12 -5.74 11.77
C THR A 121 11.75 -4.27 11.52
N LEU A 122 10.71 -4.02 10.72
CA LEU A 122 10.26 -2.67 10.36
C LEU A 122 9.72 -1.93 11.59
N ALA A 123 10.51 -0.98 12.08
CA ALA A 123 10.20 -0.08 13.19
C ALA A 123 9.70 -0.79 14.48
N GLY A 124 9.10 -0.02 15.40
CA GLY A 124 8.43 -0.53 16.59
C GLY A 124 6.97 -0.92 16.33
N SER A 125 6.38 -1.64 17.30
CA SER A 125 4.97 -2.07 17.22
C SER A 125 4.00 -0.89 17.03
N GLN A 126 4.27 0.23 17.69
CA GLN A 126 3.47 1.45 17.64
C GLN A 126 3.40 2.01 16.22
N ILE A 127 4.56 2.11 15.55
CA ILE A 127 4.61 2.57 14.16
C ILE A 127 3.89 1.59 13.24
N ARG A 128 4.08 0.27 13.41
CA ARG A 128 3.39 -0.72 12.57
C ARG A 128 1.87 -0.72 12.73
N ASN A 129 1.35 -0.40 13.92
CA ASN A 129 -0.08 -0.30 14.16
C ASN A 129 -0.71 0.97 13.56
N MET A 130 0.07 2.05 13.41
CA MET A 130 -0.39 3.30 12.84
C MET A 130 -0.17 3.37 11.32
N ALA A 131 1.02 3.00 10.85
CA ALA A 131 1.40 3.05 9.44
C ALA A 131 0.51 2.13 8.62
N SER A 132 -0.05 2.67 7.53
CA SER A 132 -0.88 1.93 6.58
C SER A 132 -0.04 1.39 5.42
N LEU A 133 -0.48 0.29 4.81
CA LEU A 133 0.16 -0.30 3.64
C LEU A 133 0.24 0.71 2.48
N GLY A 134 -0.87 1.37 2.18
CA GLY A 134 -0.93 2.37 1.11
C GLY A 134 -0.10 3.61 1.42
N GLY A 135 -0.09 4.04 2.69
CA GLY A 135 0.78 5.13 3.14
C GLY A 135 2.26 4.80 2.94
N HIS A 136 2.68 3.58 3.30
CA HIS A 136 4.05 3.12 3.10
C HIS A 136 4.46 3.12 1.61
N ILE A 137 3.58 2.61 0.74
CA ILE A 137 3.83 2.54 -0.71
C ILE A 137 3.89 3.93 -1.33
N VAL A 138 2.91 4.80 -1.06
CA VAL A 138 2.81 6.13 -1.71
C VAL A 138 3.87 7.11 -1.20
N SER A 139 4.32 6.95 0.05
CA SER A 139 5.38 7.80 0.63
C SER A 139 6.71 7.65 -0.12
N ARG A 140 7.00 6.46 -0.66
CA ARG A 140 8.17 6.18 -1.51
C ARG A 140 9.49 6.64 -0.88
N HIS A 141 9.65 6.35 0.42
CA HIS A 141 10.90 6.59 1.12
C HIS A 141 12.04 5.77 0.47
N PRO A 142 13.21 6.36 0.19
CA PRO A 142 14.33 5.64 -0.43
C PRO A 142 14.83 4.44 0.38
N ASP A 143 14.67 4.51 1.70
CA ASP A 143 14.98 3.51 2.71
C ASP A 143 13.78 2.61 3.05
N SER A 144 12.75 2.57 2.19
CA SER A 144 11.61 1.66 2.37
C SER A 144 12.03 0.20 2.30
N ASP A 145 11.73 -0.54 3.36
CA ASP A 145 11.96 -2.00 3.43
C ASP A 145 11.04 -2.81 2.49
N LEU A 146 9.81 -2.32 2.23
CA LEU A 146 8.78 -3.11 1.54
C LEU A 146 8.69 -2.78 0.05
N ASN A 147 8.92 -1.53 -0.35
CA ASN A 147 8.75 -1.10 -1.74
C ASN A 147 9.65 -1.87 -2.73
N PRO A 148 10.94 -2.13 -2.45
CA PRO A 148 11.78 -2.93 -3.34
C PRO A 148 11.23 -4.34 -3.55
N LEU A 149 10.75 -4.99 -2.48
CA LEU A 149 10.17 -6.33 -2.54
C LEU A 149 8.88 -6.34 -3.35
N LEU A 150 7.99 -5.39 -3.11
CA LEU A 150 6.73 -5.29 -3.84
C LEU A 150 6.95 -4.98 -5.33
N ALA A 151 7.99 -4.20 -5.66
CA ALA A 151 8.32 -3.85 -7.03
C ALA A 151 8.84 -5.05 -7.85
N VAL A 152 9.72 -5.88 -7.27
CA VAL A 152 10.18 -7.12 -7.94
C VAL A 152 9.10 -8.20 -7.98
N GLY A 153 8.07 -8.06 -7.15
CA GLY A 153 6.95 -8.99 -7.01
C GLY A 153 5.89 -8.96 -8.08
N ASN A 154 6.03 -8.11 -9.11
CA ASN A 154 4.97 -7.84 -10.08
C ASN A 154 3.65 -7.42 -9.39
N CYS A 155 3.74 -6.69 -8.28
CA CYS A 155 2.56 -6.20 -7.60
C CYS A 155 1.86 -5.14 -8.46
N THR A 156 0.53 -5.06 -8.36
CA THR A 156 -0.26 -4.02 -9.03
C THR A 156 -1.03 -3.19 -8.02
N LEU A 157 -1.17 -1.91 -8.32
CA LEU A 157 -1.86 -0.92 -7.51
C LEU A 157 -3.24 -0.66 -8.12
N ASN A 158 -4.29 -0.86 -7.34
CA ASN A 158 -5.65 -0.54 -7.73
C ASN A 158 -5.95 0.90 -7.31
N LEU A 159 -6.04 1.78 -8.29
CA LEU A 159 -6.32 3.19 -8.12
C LEU A 159 -7.80 3.48 -8.43
N LEU A 160 -8.32 4.51 -7.78
CA LEU A 160 -9.67 4.99 -8.01
C LEU A 160 -9.67 6.52 -8.00
N SER A 161 -10.33 7.11 -8.98
CA SER A 161 -10.74 8.51 -8.99
C SER A 161 -12.26 8.59 -9.13
N LYS A 162 -12.79 9.81 -9.15
CA LYS A 162 -14.19 10.06 -9.51
C LYS A 162 -14.53 9.64 -10.95
N GLU A 163 -13.54 9.65 -11.85
CA GLU A 163 -13.72 9.32 -13.27
C GLU A 163 -13.72 7.81 -13.52
N GLY A 164 -13.08 7.03 -12.65
CA GLY A 164 -13.09 5.59 -12.78
C GLY A 164 -11.95 4.88 -12.05
N LYS A 165 -11.82 3.59 -12.35
CA LYS A 165 -10.78 2.70 -11.82
C LYS A 165 -9.60 2.67 -12.79
N ARG A 166 -8.39 2.66 -12.24
CA ARG A 166 -7.16 2.46 -13.00
C ARG A 166 -6.28 1.47 -12.26
N GLN A 167 -5.59 0.61 -12.99
CA GLN A 167 -4.60 -0.30 -12.42
C GLN A 167 -3.24 0.03 -13.02
N ILE A 168 -2.23 0.14 -12.17
CA ILE A 168 -0.84 0.36 -12.60
C ILE A 168 0.10 -0.65 -11.93
N PRO A 169 1.20 -1.04 -12.58
CA PRO A 169 2.22 -1.86 -11.93
C PRO A 169 2.96 -1.04 -10.86
N LEU A 170 3.27 -1.67 -9.73
CA LEU A 170 4.25 -1.15 -8.79
C LEU A 170 5.64 -1.51 -9.32
N ASN A 171 6.31 -0.55 -9.96
CA ASN A 171 7.61 -0.76 -10.60
C ASN A 171 8.59 0.37 -10.27
N GLU A 172 9.79 0.29 -10.84
CA GLU A 172 10.83 1.32 -10.63
C GLU A 172 10.39 2.73 -11.06
N GLN A 173 9.64 2.86 -12.16
CA GLN A 173 9.16 4.16 -12.64
C GLN A 173 8.18 4.80 -11.64
N PHE A 174 7.28 4.00 -11.06
CA PHE A 174 6.40 4.44 -9.99
C PHE A 174 7.19 4.91 -8.75
N LEU A 175 8.19 4.12 -8.32
CA LEU A 175 9.02 4.45 -7.16
C LEU A 175 9.87 5.72 -7.37
N ARG A 176 10.34 5.96 -8.61
CA ARG A 176 11.05 7.19 -9.01
C ARG A 176 10.12 8.40 -9.21
N LYS A 177 8.81 8.24 -9.01
CA LYS A 177 7.79 9.30 -9.22
C LYS A 177 7.74 9.79 -10.67
N CYS A 178 7.97 8.91 -11.64
CA CYS A 178 7.83 9.25 -13.06
C CYS A 178 6.35 9.55 -13.37
N PRO A 179 5.99 10.72 -13.94
CA PRO A 179 4.59 11.12 -14.12
C PRO A 179 3.74 10.12 -14.94
N SER A 180 4.34 9.41 -15.90
CA SER A 180 3.66 8.40 -16.71
C SER A 180 3.24 7.16 -15.94
N ALA A 181 3.92 6.86 -14.82
CA ALA A 181 3.72 5.68 -13.99
C ALA A 181 3.15 6.02 -12.61
N ASP A 182 2.91 7.29 -12.29
CA ASP A 182 2.43 7.74 -10.98
C ASP A 182 0.89 7.83 -10.92
N LEU A 183 0.36 8.01 -9.70
CA LEU A 183 -1.01 8.40 -9.45
C LEU A 183 -1.26 9.77 -10.09
N LYS A 184 -2.45 9.94 -10.68
CA LYS A 184 -2.95 11.28 -10.99
C LYS A 184 -3.29 12.02 -9.69
N PRO A 185 -3.22 13.36 -9.64
CA PRO A 185 -3.46 14.13 -8.41
C PRO A 185 -4.82 13.87 -7.74
N GLU A 186 -5.84 13.52 -8.53
CA GLU A 186 -7.21 13.23 -8.10
C GLU A 186 -7.47 11.75 -7.76
N GLU A 187 -6.48 10.87 -7.99
CA GLU A 187 -6.58 9.44 -7.69
C GLU A 187 -6.16 9.13 -6.24
N ILE A 188 -6.72 8.05 -5.71
CA ILE A 188 -6.30 7.42 -4.46
C ILE A 188 -5.95 5.95 -4.69
N LEU A 189 -5.04 5.43 -3.86
CA LEU A 189 -4.75 4.00 -3.80
C LEU A 189 -5.80 3.30 -2.93
N ILE A 190 -6.53 2.36 -3.52
CA ILE A 190 -7.56 1.57 -2.82
C ILE A 190 -6.98 0.30 -2.21
N SER A 191 -6.18 -0.42 -2.99
CA SER A 191 -5.62 -1.71 -2.59
C SER A 191 -4.41 -2.07 -3.44
N VAL A 192 -3.68 -3.08 -2.99
CA VAL A 192 -2.50 -3.64 -3.66
C VAL A 192 -2.75 -5.10 -3.92
N ASN A 193 -2.49 -5.56 -5.14
CA ASN A 193 -2.50 -6.98 -5.46
C ASN A 193 -1.07 -7.51 -5.35
N ILE A 194 -0.88 -8.49 -4.49
CA ILE A 194 0.38 -9.21 -4.28
C ILE A 194 0.17 -10.62 -4.83
N PRO A 195 0.81 -10.99 -5.95
CA PRO A 195 0.56 -12.27 -6.58
C PRO A 195 1.16 -13.43 -5.77
N TYR A 196 0.60 -14.63 -5.95
CA TYR A 196 1.28 -15.85 -5.53
C TYR A 196 2.60 -16.00 -6.28
N SER A 197 3.61 -16.49 -5.58
CA SER A 197 4.86 -16.89 -6.21
C SER A 197 4.56 -18.00 -7.22
N ARG A 198 5.13 -17.87 -8.42
CA ARG A 198 5.07 -18.92 -9.44
C ARG A 198 6.32 -19.78 -9.28
N LYS A 199 6.18 -21.06 -9.61
CA LYS A 199 7.32 -21.97 -9.70
C LYS A 199 8.33 -21.36 -10.69
N VAL A 200 9.51 -20.99 -10.19
CA VAL A 200 10.59 -20.49 -11.04
C VAL A 200 11.04 -21.66 -11.91
N ARG A 201 10.62 -21.68 -13.18
CA ARG A 201 11.28 -22.52 -14.18
C ARG A 201 12.60 -21.84 -14.51
N MET A 202 13.65 -22.23 -13.79
CA MET A 202 15.02 -21.90 -14.19
C MET A 202 15.33 -22.68 -15.47
N SER A 203 15.08 -22.08 -16.63
CA SER A 203 15.62 -22.56 -17.90
C SER A 203 17.07 -22.08 -17.98
N PHE A 204 18.01 -22.94 -17.58
CA PHE A 204 19.42 -22.75 -17.91
C PHE A 204 19.57 -23.01 -19.41
N GLN A 205 19.60 -21.94 -20.20
CA GLN A 205 20.13 -22.04 -21.55
C GLN A 205 21.64 -21.91 -21.43
N PHE A 206 22.32 -23.05 -21.31
CA PHE A 206 23.75 -23.11 -21.59
C PHE A 206 23.93 -22.69 -23.05
N LEU A 207 24.42 -21.47 -23.29
CA LEU A 207 25.05 -21.17 -24.57
C LEU A 207 26.25 -22.12 -24.67
N GLY A 208 26.14 -23.06 -25.60
CA GLY A 208 27.03 -24.20 -25.73
C GLY A 208 28.49 -23.78 -25.73
N PHE A 209 29.21 -24.26 -24.72
CA PHE A 209 30.57 -24.73 -24.90
C PHE A 209 30.53 -26.24 -24.69
N THR A 210 30.60 -26.98 -25.80
CA THR A 210 31.02 -28.38 -25.77
C THR A 210 32.48 -28.40 -25.35
N CYS A 211 32.75 -28.67 -24.08
CA CYS A 211 34.05 -29.16 -23.66
C CYS A 211 33.96 -30.68 -23.67
N GLU A 212 34.53 -31.32 -24.71
CA GLU A 212 34.91 -32.72 -24.64
C GLU A 212 36.07 -32.82 -23.64
N CYS A 213 35.77 -33.18 -22.39
CA CYS A 213 36.78 -33.75 -21.52
C CYS A 213 36.81 -35.25 -21.78
N THR A 214 37.74 -35.67 -22.61
CA THR A 214 38.17 -37.07 -22.75
C THR A 214 38.64 -37.58 -21.39
N ALA A 215 38.16 -38.76 -21.02
CA ALA A 215 38.59 -39.47 -19.83
C ALA A 215 40.12 -39.69 -19.82
N CYS A 216 40.74 -39.47 -18.67
CA CYS A 216 41.96 -40.14 -18.18
C CYS A 216 41.78 -40.34 -16.67
#